data_AF-A0A382GD61-F1
#
_entry.id   AF-A0A382GD61-F1
#
_cell.length_a   1.000
_cell.length_b   1.000
_cell.length_c   1.000
_cell.angle_alpha   90.00
_cell.angle_beta   90.00
_cell.angle_gamma   90.00
#
_symmetry.space_group_name_H-M   'P 1'
#
loop_
_entity.id
_entity.type
_entity.pdbx_description
1 polymer ?
#
loop_
_entity_poly.entity_id
_entity_poly.type
_entity_poly.pdbx_seq_one_letter_code
_entity_poly.pdbx_strand_id
1 'polypeptide(L)'
;MKIAIVGGGIFGIMSAIKLAKEHDVFLFEKNDDILKAASNVNQCRIHRGYHYPRSDETTIQTSKSHDSFLEEFSESIISGIDNYYCISKFDSYTKSKEYVKFCKRHNLEFT
;
A
#
# COMPACT_ATOMS: atom_id res chain seq x y z
N MET A 1 -4.13 16.48 23.70
CA MET A 1 -5.60 16.49 23.48
C MET A 1 -6.14 15.07 23.67
N LYS A 2 -7.44 14.90 23.89
CA LYS A 2 -8.07 13.57 23.83
C LYS A 2 -8.58 13.31 22.41
N ILE A 3 -8.19 12.18 21.82
CA ILE A 3 -8.51 11.84 20.42
C ILE A 3 -9.16 10.46 20.38
N ALA A 4 -10.31 10.37 19.71
CA ALA A 4 -10.98 9.11 19.42
C ALA A 4 -10.71 8.70 17.96
N ILE A 5 -10.29 7.46 17.74
CA ILE A 5 -10.12 6.84 16.42
C ILE A 5 -11.11 5.70 16.30
N VAL A 6 -11.88 5.66 15.22
CA VAL A 6 -12.89 4.62 14.96
C VAL A 6 -12.43 3.74 13.81
N GLY A 7 -12.21 2.46 14.10
CA GLY A 7 -11.75 1.42 13.18
C GLY A 7 -10.32 0.93 13.51
N GLY A 8 -10.20 -0.30 13.96
CA GLY A 8 -8.95 -1.02 14.25
C GLY A 8 -8.35 -1.73 13.04
N GLY A 9 -8.52 -1.18 11.83
CA GLY A 9 -7.74 -1.57 10.65
C GLY A 9 -6.33 -0.96 10.68
N ILE A 10 -5.48 -1.35 9.73
CA ILE A 10 -4.07 -0.91 9.68
C ILE A 10 -3.91 0.62 9.73
N PHE A 11 -4.76 1.37 9.01
CA PHE A 11 -4.73 2.83 9.02
C PHE A 11 -5.12 3.44 10.37
N GLY A 12 -6.15 2.90 11.01
CA GLY A 12 -6.59 3.39 12.32
C GLY A 12 -5.59 3.09 13.42
N ILE A 13 -5.00 1.89 13.41
CA ILE A 13 -3.93 1.52 14.34
C ILE A 13 -2.69 2.40 14.14
N MET A 14 -2.22 2.57 12.90
CA MET A 14 -1.04 3.40 12.65
C MET A 14 -1.27 4.86 13.03
N SER A 15 -2.48 5.37 12.79
CA SER A 15 -2.88 6.70 13.24
C SER A 15 -2.89 6.79 14.77
N ALA A 16 -3.39 5.76 15.46
CA ALA A 16 -3.39 5.70 16.92
C ALA A 16 -1.98 5.70 17.49
N ILE A 17 -1.09 4.85 16.97
CA ILE A 17 0.31 4.75 17.38
C ILE A 17 1.03 6.08 17.17
N LYS A 18 0.83 6.73 16.02
CA LYS A 18 1.51 8.00 15.73
C LYS A 18 1.05 9.12 16.64
N LEU A 19 -0.26 9.26 16.86
CA LEU A 19 -0.84 10.33 17.68
C LEU A 19 -0.63 10.11 19.18
N ALA A 20 -0.58 8.86 19.64
CA ALA A 20 -0.37 8.51 21.05
C ALA A 20 1.01 8.96 21.59
N LYS A 21 1.94 9.33 20.71
CA LYS A 21 3.24 9.90 21.09
C LYS A 21 3.10 11.26 21.80
N GLU A 22 2.04 12.01 21.51
CA GLU A 22 1.86 13.39 21.99
C GLU A 22 0.46 13.65 22.58
N HIS A 23 -0.46 12.69 22.44
CA HIS A 23 -1.87 12.86 22.78
C HIS A 23 -2.43 11.62 23.51
N ASP A 24 -3.55 11.81 24.23
CA ASP A 24 -4.32 10.73 24.85
C ASP A 24 -5.28 10.17 23.79
N VAL A 25 -5.02 8.94 23.32
CA VAL A 25 -5.72 8.35 22.17
C VAL A 25 -6.50 7.10 22.60
N PHE A 26 -7.77 7.06 22.23
CA PHE A 26 -8.62 5.87 22.34
C PHE A 26 -8.98 5.34 20.95
N LEU A 27 -8.70 4.07 20.70
CA LEU A 27 -9.06 3.35 19.48
C LEU A 27 -10.28 2.46 19.75
N PHE A 28 -11.32 2.61 18.91
CA PHE A 28 -12.52 1.79 18.94
C PHE A 28 -12.53 0.83 17.74
N GLU A 29 -12.71 -0.46 17.99
CA GLU A 29 -12.93 -1.48 16.96
C GLU A 29 -14.23 -2.22 17.29
N LYS A 30 -15.03 -2.52 16.26
CA LYS A 30 -16.34 -3.17 16.43
C LYS A 30 -16.23 -4.70 16.53
N ASN A 31 -15.18 -5.27 15.94
CA ASN A 31 -14.90 -6.69 15.98
C ASN A 31 -14.27 -7.06 17.33
N ASP A 32 -14.17 -8.36 17.59
CA ASP A 32 -13.56 -8.92 18.81
C ASP A 32 -12.04 -8.70 18.89
N ASP A 33 -11.41 -8.31 17.79
CA ASP A 33 -9.98 -8.08 17.67
C ASP A 33 -9.70 -7.16 16.47
N ILE A 34 -8.48 -6.62 16.42
CA ILE A 34 -8.05 -5.70 15.39
C ILE A 34 -7.71 -6.40 14.08
N LEU A 35 -7.59 -5.61 13.00
CA LEU A 35 -7.21 -6.03 11.65
C LEU A 35 -8.14 -7.06 10.98
N LYS A 36 -9.19 -7.56 11.62
CA LYS A 36 -10.04 -8.67 11.13
C LYS A 36 -10.79 -8.44 9.81
N ALA A 37 -10.91 -7.20 9.33
CA ALA A 37 -11.59 -6.86 8.08
C ALA A 37 -10.62 -6.82 6.89
N ALA A 38 -10.67 -5.76 6.07
CA ALA A 38 -9.82 -5.61 4.88
C ALA A 38 -8.31 -5.71 5.16
N SER A 39 -7.87 -5.37 6.38
CA SER A 39 -6.47 -5.50 6.77
C SER A 39 -6.00 -6.95 6.96
N ASN A 40 -6.90 -7.90 7.21
CA ASN A 40 -6.59 -9.34 7.26
C ASN A 40 -6.91 -10.02 5.92
N VAL A 41 -7.93 -9.55 5.20
CA VAL A 41 -8.35 -10.11 3.91
C VAL A 41 -7.71 -9.31 2.76
N ASN A 42 -6.39 -9.39 2.63
CA ASN A 42 -5.66 -8.81 1.50
C ASN A 42 -4.60 -9.78 0.96
N GLN A 43 -3.93 -9.37 -0.12
CA GLN A 43 -3.00 -10.22 -0.87
C GLN A 43 -1.59 -10.26 -0.27
N CYS A 44 -1.36 -9.54 0.82
CA CYS A 44 -0.07 -9.38 1.52
C CYS A 44 1.06 -8.97 0.56
N ARG A 45 0.78 -8.05 -0.37
CA ARG A 45 1.76 -7.52 -1.33
C ARG A 45 1.99 -6.04 -1.11
N ILE A 46 3.26 -5.67 -1.13
CA ILE A 46 3.68 -4.27 -1.11
C ILE A 46 3.77 -3.82 -2.58
N HIS A 47 2.97 -2.82 -2.92
CA HIS A 47 2.90 -2.34 -4.30
C HIS A 47 3.99 -1.29 -4.56
N ARG A 48 4.57 -1.34 -5.76
CA ARG A 48 5.56 -0.36 -6.25
C ARG A 48 5.01 0.59 -7.32
N GLY A 49 3.71 0.52 -7.61
CA GLY A 49 3.03 1.40 -8.57
C GLY A 49 2.65 0.76 -9.91
N TYR A 50 3.20 -0.40 -10.25
CA TYR A 50 2.94 -1.11 -11.53
C TYR A 50 1.46 -1.34 -11.87
N HIS A 51 0.56 -1.44 -10.89
CA HIS A 51 -0.87 -1.66 -11.12
C HIS A 51 -1.62 -0.42 -11.65
N TYR A 52 -1.00 0.75 -11.67
CA TYR A 52 -1.69 2.01 -11.92
C TYR A 52 -1.22 2.74 -13.19
N PRO A 53 -1.14 2.08 -14.36
CA PRO A 53 -0.59 2.71 -15.58
C PRO A 53 -1.39 3.90 -16.12
N ARG A 54 -2.60 4.10 -15.60
CA ARG A 54 -3.54 5.17 -15.93
C ARG A 54 -3.65 6.24 -14.83
N SER A 55 -2.85 6.16 -13.76
CA SER A 55 -2.83 7.14 -12.68
C SER A 55 -1.39 7.42 -12.23
N ASP A 56 -0.83 8.51 -12.75
CA ASP A 56 0.52 8.96 -12.38
C ASP A 56 0.59 9.37 -10.91
N GLU A 57 -0.46 10.03 -10.40
CA GLU A 57 -0.56 10.43 -9.00
C GLU A 57 -0.48 9.23 -8.06
N THR A 58 -1.29 8.19 -8.30
CA THR A 58 -1.28 6.98 -7.47
C THR A 58 0.05 6.25 -7.54
N THR A 59 0.70 6.23 -8.72
CA THR A 59 2.02 5.62 -8.90
C THR A 59 3.08 6.34 -8.07
N ILE A 60 3.10 7.67 -8.12
CA ILE A 60 4.04 8.49 -7.34
C ILE A 60 3.79 8.33 -5.83
N GLN A 61 2.52 8.37 -5.40
CA GLN A 61 2.18 8.16 -3.98
C GLN A 61 2.64 6.78 -3.49
N THR A 62 2.35 5.74 -4.27
CA THR A 62 2.75 4.36 -3.95
C THR A 62 4.27 4.23 -3.85
N SER A 63 4.99 4.75 -4.85
CA SER A 63 6.46 4.72 -4.86
C SER A 63 7.06 5.48 -3.67
N LYS A 64 6.52 6.65 -3.31
CA LYS A 64 7.00 7.40 -2.13
C LYS A 64 6.74 6.66 -0.82
N SER A 65 5.60 6.00 -0.68
CA SER A 65 5.27 5.24 0.54
C SER A 65 5.98 3.89 0.64
N HIS A 66 6.53 3.38 -0.46
CA HIS A 66 7.14 2.06 -0.50
C HIS A 66 8.33 1.96 0.46
N ASP A 67 9.28 2.88 0.36
CA ASP A 67 10.53 2.80 1.13
C ASP A 67 10.27 3.01 2.62
N SER A 68 9.40 3.95 2.99
CA SER A 68 9.02 4.16 4.40
C SER A 68 8.24 2.97 4.98
N PHE A 69 7.43 2.28 4.16
CA PHE A 69 6.76 1.05 4.58
C PHE A 69 7.77 -0.08 4.80
N LEU A 70 8.75 -0.24 3.91
CA LEU A 70 9.81 -1.23 4.08
C LEU A 70 10.64 -0.98 5.34
N GLU A 71 10.93 0.28 5.66
CA GLU A 71 11.66 0.66 6.86
C GLU A 71 10.86 0.36 8.13
N GLU A 72 9.61 0.86 8.21
CA GLU A 72 8.75 0.73 9.40
C GLU A 72 8.41 -0.73 9.71
N PHE A 73 8.19 -1.57 8.68
CA PHE A 73 7.72 -2.95 8.83
C PHE A 73 8.75 -4.00 8.42
N SER A 74 10.04 -3.64 8.36
CA SER A 74 11.12 -4.51 7.88
C SER A 74 11.09 -5.94 8.46
N GLU A 75 10.80 -6.09 9.75
CA GLU A 75 10.71 -7.40 10.43
C GLU A 75 9.51 -8.26 10.02
N SER A 76 8.48 -7.65 9.44
CA SER A 76 7.24 -8.31 9.02
C SER A 76 7.20 -8.61 7.53
N ILE A 77 8.29 -8.34 6.80
CA ILE A 77 8.35 -8.45 5.33
C ILE A 77 9.11 -9.70 4.92
N ILE A 78 8.45 -10.51 4.10
CA ILE A 78 9.09 -11.66 3.46
C ILE A 78 9.75 -11.16 2.17
N SER A 79 11.07 -11.29 2.10
CA SER A 79 11.91 -10.90 0.96
C SER A 79 12.27 -12.08 0.07
N GLY A 80 12.93 -11.81 -1.07
CA GLY A 80 13.39 -12.85 -2.00
C GLY A 80 12.28 -13.49 -2.86
N ILE A 81 11.18 -12.75 -3.10
CA ILE A 81 10.05 -13.20 -3.91
C ILE A 81 10.05 -12.47 -5.25
N ASP A 82 9.90 -13.22 -6.34
CA ASP A 82 9.69 -12.66 -7.68
C ASP A 82 8.27 -12.09 -7.82
N ASN A 83 8.18 -10.83 -8.24
CA ASN A 83 6.92 -10.13 -8.44
C ASN A 83 6.69 -9.83 -9.92
N TYR A 84 5.72 -10.53 -10.53
CA TYR A 84 5.39 -10.35 -11.94
C TYR A 84 4.17 -9.44 -12.12
N TYR A 85 4.34 -8.39 -12.93
CA TYR A 85 3.28 -7.47 -13.30
C TYR A 85 3.03 -7.56 -14.80
N CYS A 86 1.89 -8.14 -15.17
CA CYS A 86 1.51 -8.36 -16.56
C CYS A 86 0.24 -7.58 -16.91
N ILE A 87 0.16 -7.13 -18.16
CA ILE A 87 -1.06 -6.57 -18.74
C ILE A 87 -1.69 -7.57 -19.71
N SER A 88 -3.02 -7.53 -19.86
CA SER A 88 -3.70 -8.40 -20.80
C SER A 88 -3.31 -8.07 -22.25
N LYS A 89 -3.14 -9.12 -23.07
CA LYS A 89 -2.93 -9.00 -24.52
C LYS A 89 -4.19 -8.52 -25.25
N PHE A 90 -5.36 -8.90 -24.74
CA PHE A 90 -6.67 -8.60 -25.32
C PHE A 90 -7.51 -7.80 -24.34
N ASP A 91 -8.32 -6.87 -24.86
CA ASP A 91 -9.28 -6.07 -24.09
C ASP A 91 -8.69 -5.27 -22.91
N SER A 92 -7.38 -4.97 -22.98
CA SER A 92 -6.74 -4.07 -22.03
C SER A 92 -7.00 -2.62 -22.41
N TYR A 93 -7.39 -1.80 -21.43
CA TYR A 93 -7.42 -0.33 -21.55
C TYR A 93 -6.02 0.31 -21.57
N THR A 94 -4.96 -0.50 -21.58
CA THR A 94 -3.57 -0.04 -21.69
C THR A 94 -2.82 -0.96 -22.64
N LYS A 95 -2.35 -0.40 -23.75
CA LYS A 95 -1.55 -1.13 -24.74
C LYS A 95 -0.12 -1.34 -24.22
N SER A 96 0.56 -2.37 -24.72
CA SER A 96 1.96 -2.67 -24.34
C SER A 96 2.90 -1.47 -24.50
N LYS A 97 2.80 -0.74 -25.62
CA LYS A 97 3.59 0.47 -25.85
C LYS A 97 3.32 1.58 -24.82
N GLU A 98 2.07 1.71 -24.36
CA GLU A 98 1.68 2.69 -23.34
C GLU A 98 2.18 2.29 -21.96
N TYR A 99 2.11 0.99 -21.64
CA TYR A 99 2.63 0.45 -20.39
C TYR A 99 4.16 0.61 -20.29
N VAL A 100 4.91 0.34 -21.37
CA VAL A 100 6.36 0.59 -21.40
C VAL A 100 6.68 2.08 -21.22
N LYS A 101 5.90 2.98 -21.84
CA LYS A 101 6.06 4.44 -21.61
C LYS A 101 5.75 4.81 -20.15
N PHE A 102 4.76 4.17 -19.55
CA PHE A 102 4.41 4.31 -18.14
C PHE A 102 5.56 3.87 -17.23
N CYS A 103 6.12 2.68 -17.44
CA CYS A 103 7.24 2.21 -16.63
C CYS A 103 8.44 3.16 -16.74
N LYS A 104 8.78 3.60 -17.96
CA LYS A 104 9.89 4.55 -18.19
C LYS A 104 9.69 5.89 -17.47
N ARG A 105 8.50 6.49 -17.53
CA ARG A 105 8.27 7.82 -16.92
C ARG A 105 8.25 7.79 -15.38
N HIS A 106 8.04 6.61 -14.79
CA HIS A 106 8.03 6.40 -13.34
C HIS A 106 9.24 5.62 -12.82
N ASN A 107 10.26 5.41 -13.66
CA ASN A 107 11.47 4.66 -13.30
C ASN A 107 11.19 3.25 -12.74
N LEU A 108 10.16 2.58 -13.27
CA LEU A 108 9.83 1.20 -12.92
C LEU A 108 10.65 0.23 -13.78
N GLU A 109 11.31 -0.75 -13.17
CA GLU A 109 12.07 -1.76 -13.91
C GLU A 109 11.14 -2.69 -14.69
N PHE A 110 11.53 -3.06 -15.91
CA PHE A 110 10.82 -4.06 -16.72
C PHE A 110 11.78 -4.76 -17.67
N THR A 111 11.37 -5.96 -18.13
CA THR A 111 12.08 -6.79 -19.09
C THR A 111 11.28 -6.97 -20.37
#